data_AF-A0A0D3EV59-F1
#
_entry.id   AF-A0A0D3EV59-F1
#
_cell.length_a   1.000
_cell.length_b   1.000
_cell.length_c   1.000
_cell.angle_alpha   90.00
_cell.angle_beta   90.00
_cell.angle_gamma   90.00
#
_symmetry.space_group_name_H-M   'P 1'
#
loop_
_entity.id
_entity.type
_entity.pdbx_description
1 polymer ?
#
loop_
_entity_poly.entity_id
_entity_poly.type
_entity_poly.pdbx_seq_one_letter_code
_entity_poly.pdbx_strand_id
1 'polypeptide(L)'
;MRKYRVAGLVAALLVLHSLATPSAQAEAHRAGGEGEEKMSSDGGPVLGGVEPVGNENDLHLVDLARFAVTEHNKKANSLLEFEKLVSVKQQVVAGTLYYFTIEVKEGDAKKLYEAKVWEKPWMDFKELQEFKPVDASANA
;
A
#
# COMPACT_ATOMS: atom_id res chain seq x y z
N MET A 1 25.05 24.85 -8.01
CA MET A 1 24.51 24.41 -6.70
C MET A 1 23.10 24.96 -6.54
N ARG A 2 22.06 24.16 -6.83
CA ARG A 2 20.66 24.57 -6.65
C ARG A 2 20.03 23.70 -5.58
N LYS A 3 19.60 24.37 -4.50
CA LYS A 3 18.89 23.80 -3.36
C LYS A 3 17.43 23.71 -3.75
N TYR A 4 16.83 22.51 -3.71
CA TYR A 4 15.39 22.36 -3.80
C TYR A 4 14.87 21.89 -2.44
N ARG A 5 14.28 22.82 -1.70
CA ARG A 5 13.28 22.54 -0.67
C ARG A 5 11.94 22.45 -1.39
N VAL A 6 11.23 21.34 -1.26
CA VAL A 6 9.86 21.16 -1.74
C VAL A 6 9.13 20.45 -0.59
N ALA A 7 8.51 21.16 0.36
CA ALA A 7 7.21 21.84 0.26
C ALA A 7 6.12 20.89 -0.25
N GLY A 8 5.35 20.36 0.71
CA GLY A 8 4.23 19.47 0.44
C GLY A 8 3.19 20.10 -0.47
N LEU A 9 2.73 19.32 -1.44
CA LEU A 9 1.56 19.54 -2.28
C LEU A 9 1.13 18.16 -2.76
N VAL A 10 0.31 17.45 -1.97
CA VAL A 10 -0.47 16.33 -2.50
C VAL A 10 -1.88 16.85 -2.70
N ALA A 11 -2.02 17.65 -3.75
CA ALA A 11 -3.30 18.04 -4.31
C ALA A 11 -3.21 17.81 -5.82
N ALA A 12 -3.68 16.65 -6.26
CA ALA A 12 -4.13 16.42 -7.63
C ALA A 12 -4.95 15.13 -7.66
N LEU A 13 -6.23 15.27 -7.31
CA LEU A 13 -7.28 14.39 -7.80
C LEU A 13 -7.28 14.52 -9.33
N LEU A 14 -7.08 13.43 -10.07
CA LEU A 14 -7.36 13.41 -11.51
C LEU A 14 -8.15 12.17 -11.90
N VAL A 15 -9.09 12.46 -12.78
CA VAL A 15 -10.33 11.77 -13.10
C VAL A 15 -10.21 11.19 -14.52
N LEU A 16 -11.05 10.18 -14.80
CA LEU A 16 -11.44 9.62 -16.12
C LEU A 16 -10.43 8.73 -16.86
N HIS A 17 -10.88 7.52 -17.21
CA HIS A 17 -11.24 7.17 -18.60
C HIS A 17 -12.47 6.23 -18.58
N SER A 18 -13.65 6.81 -18.76
CA SER A 18 -14.83 6.09 -19.23
C SER A 18 -14.84 6.17 -20.76
N LEU A 19 -14.63 5.05 -21.45
CA LEU A 19 -15.29 4.74 -22.72
C LEU A 19 -14.97 3.31 -23.17
N ALA A 20 -15.93 2.41 -23.01
CA ALA A 20 -16.05 1.23 -23.84
C ALA A 20 -17.52 0.84 -23.87
N THR A 21 -18.23 1.30 -24.90
CA THR A 21 -19.45 0.68 -25.40
C THR A 21 -19.08 -0.61 -26.14
N PRO A 22 -19.59 -1.78 -25.76
CA PRO A 22 -19.73 -2.87 -26.68
C PRO A 22 -21.21 -3.01 -27.05
N SER A 23 -21.53 -2.53 -28.25
CA SER A 23 -22.70 -2.97 -29.01
C SER A 23 -22.39 -4.36 -29.58
N ALA A 24 -22.97 -5.41 -28.99
CA ALA A 24 -23.05 -6.72 -29.60
C ALA A 24 -24.37 -7.38 -29.22
N GLN A 25 -25.28 -7.35 -30.17
CA GLN A 25 -26.54 -8.09 -30.20
C GLN A 25 -26.24 -9.58 -30.44
N ALA A 26 -26.68 -10.44 -29.53
CA ALA A 26 -26.92 -11.86 -29.79
C ALA A 26 -28.04 -12.36 -28.88
N GLU A 27 -29.11 -12.85 -29.49
CA GLU A 27 -30.33 -13.32 -28.84
C GLU A 27 -30.19 -14.74 -28.25
N ALA A 28 -30.82 -14.89 -27.08
CA ALA A 28 -31.61 -16.02 -26.58
C ALA A 28 -31.13 -17.47 -26.79
N HIS A 29 -30.79 -18.16 -25.69
CA HIS A 29 -31.25 -19.53 -25.44
C HIS A 29 -31.60 -19.72 -23.95
N ARG A 30 -32.66 -20.50 -23.74
CA ARG A 30 -33.51 -20.63 -22.56
C ARG A 30 -33.13 -21.87 -21.73
N ALA A 31 -33.42 -21.80 -20.42
CA ALA A 31 -33.85 -22.86 -19.48
C ALA A 31 -32.86 -23.39 -18.42
N GLY A 32 -33.29 -23.23 -17.15
CA GLY A 32 -33.06 -24.10 -15.96
C GLY A 32 -31.62 -24.19 -15.47
N GLY A 33 -31.27 -23.95 -14.21
CA GLY A 33 -31.97 -24.09 -12.94
C GLY A 33 -30.96 -24.71 -11.97
N GLU A 34 -30.96 -24.23 -10.72
CA GLU A 34 -30.40 -24.88 -9.52
C GLU A 34 -28.88 -24.74 -9.27
N GLY A 35 -28.57 -23.99 -8.20
CA GLY A 35 -27.22 -23.83 -7.67
C GLY A 35 -27.05 -22.48 -6.98
N GLU A 36 -27.58 -22.34 -5.76
CA GLU A 36 -27.15 -21.29 -4.83
C GLU A 36 -25.67 -21.54 -4.46
N GLU A 37 -24.75 -21.07 -5.29
CA GLU A 37 -23.39 -20.84 -4.86
C GLU A 37 -23.30 -19.41 -4.36
N LYS A 38 -23.07 -19.30 -3.05
CA LYS A 38 -22.73 -18.05 -2.39
C LYS A 38 -21.62 -17.39 -3.18
N MET A 39 -21.98 -16.29 -3.84
CA MET A 39 -21.06 -15.30 -4.37
C MET A 39 -20.25 -14.79 -3.17
N SER A 40 -19.15 -15.47 -2.85
CA SER A 40 -18.07 -14.90 -2.07
C SER A 40 -17.70 -13.63 -2.80
N SER A 41 -18.01 -12.51 -2.17
CA SER A 41 -17.66 -11.18 -2.60
C SER A 41 -16.16 -11.12 -2.77
N ASP A 42 -15.69 -11.48 -3.97
CA ASP A 42 -14.40 -11.15 -4.54
C ASP A 42 -14.44 -9.64 -4.83
N GLY A 43 -14.47 -8.87 -3.74
CA GLY A 43 -14.26 -7.44 -3.78
C GLY A 43 -12.80 -7.24 -4.10
N GLY A 44 -12.47 -7.16 -5.39
CA GLY A 44 -11.18 -6.63 -5.81
C GLY A 44 -10.95 -5.26 -5.15
N PRO A 45 -9.69 -4.85 -4.90
CA PRO A 45 -9.37 -3.72 -4.05
C PRO A 45 -10.20 -2.48 -4.41
N VAL A 46 -10.90 -1.91 -3.43
CA VAL A 46 -11.77 -0.75 -3.69
C VAL A 46 -10.88 0.44 -4.05
N LEU A 47 -11.02 0.91 -5.29
CA LEU A 47 -10.21 2.00 -5.82
C LEU A 47 -10.37 3.25 -4.95
N GLY A 48 -9.27 3.73 -4.37
CA GLY A 48 -9.21 4.93 -3.54
C GLY A 48 -9.43 4.72 -2.03
N GLY A 49 -9.94 3.57 -1.59
CA GLY A 49 -10.11 3.23 -0.17
C GLY A 49 -8.82 2.71 0.47
N VAL A 50 -8.60 3.00 1.76
CA VAL A 50 -7.53 2.34 2.53
C VAL A 50 -8.08 1.02 3.06
N GLU A 51 -7.55 -0.10 2.59
CA GLU A 51 -8.00 -1.44 2.96
C GLU A 51 -6.91 -2.20 3.72
N PRO A 52 -7.25 -2.95 4.79
CA PRO A 52 -6.30 -3.86 5.43
C PRO A 52 -5.95 -5.00 4.48
N VAL A 53 -4.66 -5.35 4.37
CA VAL A 53 -4.21 -6.41 3.44
C VAL A 53 -4.36 -7.80 4.07
N GLY A 54 -4.64 -7.89 5.38
CA GLY A 54 -5.04 -9.11 6.08
C GLY A 54 -3.97 -10.21 6.21
N ASN A 55 -2.84 -10.10 5.51
CA ASN A 55 -1.73 -11.06 5.57
C ASN A 55 -0.38 -10.35 5.71
N GLU A 56 0.07 -10.15 6.95
CA GLU A 56 1.36 -9.56 7.28
C GLU A 56 2.56 -10.50 7.00
N ASN A 57 2.31 -11.75 6.62
CA ASN A 57 3.35 -12.74 6.29
C ASN A 57 3.58 -12.89 4.78
N ASP A 58 2.91 -12.08 3.97
CA ASP A 58 3.19 -12.02 2.53
C ASP A 58 4.64 -11.57 2.29
N LEU A 59 5.40 -12.37 1.56
CA LEU A 59 6.82 -12.12 1.31
C LEU A 59 7.04 -10.77 0.61
N HIS A 60 6.17 -10.38 -0.31
CA HIS A 60 6.26 -9.11 -1.02
C HIS A 60 6.08 -7.93 -0.07
N LEU A 61 5.11 -8.02 0.85
CA LEU A 61 4.86 -6.97 1.84
C LEU A 61 5.99 -6.87 2.86
N VAL A 62 6.56 -8.01 3.27
CA VAL A 62 7.74 -8.04 4.14
C VAL A 62 8.95 -7.43 3.43
N ASP A 63 9.15 -7.70 2.15
CA ASP A 63 10.24 -7.12 1.36
C ASP A 63 10.09 -5.60 1.19
N LEU A 64 8.87 -5.12 0.95
CA LEU A 64 8.57 -3.67 0.93
C LEU A 64 8.82 -3.00 2.28
N ALA A 65 8.48 -3.67 3.38
CA ALA A 65 8.77 -3.19 4.74
C ALA A 65 10.29 -3.13 5.01
N ARG A 66 11.05 -4.14 4.59
CA ARG A 66 12.54 -4.15 4.66
C ARG A 66 13.16 -3.06 3.79
N PHE A 67 12.59 -2.83 2.61
CA PHE A 67 12.99 -1.73 1.74
C PHE A 67 12.82 -0.38 2.44
N ALA A 68 11.69 -0.15 3.13
CA ALA A 68 11.45 1.09 3.85
C ALA A 68 12.52 1.37 4.92
N VAL A 69 12.88 0.37 5.73
CA VAL A 69 13.94 0.50 6.75
C VAL A 69 15.30 0.78 6.11
N THR A 70 15.63 0.04 5.06
CA THR A 70 16.90 0.18 4.33
C THR A 70 17.05 1.57 3.72
N GLU A 71 16.01 2.06 3.06
CA GLU A 71 15.99 3.36 2.41
C GLU A 71 16.02 4.51 3.44
N HIS A 72 15.36 4.34 4.59
CA HIS A 72 15.47 5.27 5.71
C HIS A 72 16.91 5.32 6.26
N ASN A 73 17.52 4.18 6.57
CA ASN A 73 18.89 4.10 7.07
C ASN A 73 19.88 4.78 6.13
N LYS A 74 19.71 4.58 4.81
CA LYS A 74 20.54 5.23 3.78
C LYS A 74 20.39 6.76 3.78
N LYS A 75 19.17 7.28 3.93
CA LYS A 75 18.88 8.73 3.91
C LYS A 75 19.23 9.44 5.22
N ALA A 76 18.97 8.79 6.35
CA ALA A 76 19.11 9.37 7.68
C ALA A 76 20.44 9.00 8.37
N ASN A 77 21.26 8.15 7.76
CA ASN A 77 22.47 7.58 8.36
C ASN A 77 22.17 6.86 9.69
N SER A 78 21.04 6.16 9.74
CA SER A 78 20.56 5.42 10.90
C SER A 78 20.91 3.93 10.79
N LEU A 79 20.87 3.22 11.91
CA LEU A 79 21.15 1.78 12.01
C LEU A 79 19.95 1.04 12.60
N LEU A 80 18.77 1.22 11.99
CA LEU A 80 17.57 0.51 12.39
C LEU A 80 17.57 -0.90 11.79
N GLU A 81 17.23 -1.91 12.58
CA GLU A 81 17.09 -3.29 12.12
C GLU A 81 15.61 -3.64 11.99
N PHE A 82 15.19 -4.20 10.86
CA PHE A 82 13.82 -4.68 10.70
C PHE A 82 13.61 -5.95 11.52
N GLU A 83 12.64 -5.94 12.43
CA GLU A 83 12.28 -7.11 13.24
C GLU A 83 11.05 -7.81 12.68
N LYS A 84 9.94 -7.07 12.53
CA LYS A 84 8.65 -7.65 12.17
C LYS A 84 7.71 -6.64 11.50
N LEU A 85 6.90 -7.12 10.56
CA LEU A 85 5.73 -6.40 10.06
C LEU A 85 4.53 -6.63 11.00
N VAL A 86 3.97 -5.55 11.55
CA VAL A 86 2.88 -5.61 12.55
C VAL A 86 1.52 -5.43 11.91
N SER A 87 1.41 -4.51 10.96
CA SER A 87 0.18 -4.26 10.22
C SER A 87 0.50 -3.64 8.88
N VAL A 88 -0.34 -3.94 7.89
CA VAL A 88 -0.24 -3.37 6.55
C VAL A 88 -1.63 -3.01 6.03
N LYS A 89 -1.72 -1.81 5.49
CA LYS A 89 -2.88 -1.35 4.72
C LYS A 89 -2.41 -0.96 3.34
N GLN A 90 -3.29 -1.10 2.35
CA GLN A 90 -3.04 -0.65 1.00
C GLN A 90 -4.07 0.38 0.57
N GLN A 91 -3.67 1.25 -0.35
CA GLN A 91 -4.56 2.15 -1.05
C GLN A 91 -4.16 2.19 -2.52
N VAL A 92 -5.14 1.95 -3.39
CA VAL A 92 -4.93 2.08 -4.84
C VAL A 92 -4.97 3.55 -5.22
N VAL A 93 -3.88 4.02 -5.85
CA VAL A 93 -3.68 5.38 -6.37
C VAL A 93 -3.15 5.28 -7.81
N ALA A 94 -2.24 6.16 -8.24
CA ALA A 94 -1.44 5.94 -9.47
C ALA A 94 -0.34 4.87 -9.25
N GLY A 95 -0.71 3.71 -8.70
CA GLY A 95 0.16 2.70 -8.08
C GLY A 95 -0.54 2.08 -6.88
N THR A 96 0.21 1.37 -6.05
CA THR A 96 -0.26 0.92 -4.74
C THR A 96 0.55 1.64 -3.67
N LEU A 97 -0.14 2.35 -2.78
CA LEU A 97 0.45 2.98 -1.61
C LEU A 97 0.23 2.06 -0.41
N TYR A 98 1.31 1.54 0.14
CA TYR A 98 1.29 0.70 1.33
C TYR A 98 1.59 1.52 2.57
N TYR A 99 0.79 1.31 3.61
CA TYR A 99 0.95 1.86 4.95
C TYR A 99 1.36 0.73 5.86
N PHE A 100 2.60 0.76 6.31
CA PHE A 100 3.17 -0.26 7.18
C PHE A 100 3.28 0.27 8.59
N THR A 101 2.92 -0.58 9.55
CA THR A 101 3.38 -0.47 10.94
C THR A 101 4.39 -1.57 11.15
N ILE A 102 5.63 -1.21 11.44
CA ILE A 102 6.76 -2.14 11.58
C ILE A 102 7.38 -2.03 12.97
N GLU A 103 7.81 -3.16 13.50
CA GLU A 103 8.71 -3.22 14.64
C GLU A 103 10.14 -3.19 14.13
N VAL A 104 10.91 -2.24 14.63
CA VAL A 104 12.34 -2.12 14.35
C VAL A 104 13.13 -2.13 15.65
N LYS A 105 14.36 -2.61 15.57
CA LYS A 105 15.32 -2.55 16.67
C LYS A 105 16.27 -1.39 16.44
N GLU A 106 16.38 -0.51 17.43
CA GLU A 106 17.37 0.56 17.49
C GLU A 106 18.32 0.27 18.65
N GLY A 107 19.45 -0.36 18.34
CA GLY A 107 20.35 -0.92 19.35
C GLY A 107 19.70 -2.11 20.06
N ASP A 108 19.37 -1.94 21.34
CA ASP A 108 18.67 -2.95 22.15
C ASP A 108 17.18 -2.62 22.38
N ALA A 109 16.73 -1.45 21.94
CA ALA A 109 15.34 -1.02 22.10
C ALA A 109 14.49 -1.41 20.89
N LYS A 110 13.34 -2.04 21.14
CA LYS A 110 12.29 -2.28 20.13
C LYS A 110 11.36 -1.08 20.06
N LYS A 111 11.12 -0.57 18.87
CA LYS A 111 10.27 0.60 18.60
C LYS A 111 9.35 0.31 17.43
N LEU A 112 8.16 0.90 17.47
CA LEU A 112 7.22 0.86 16.35
C LEU A 112 7.38 2.09 15.48
N TYR A 113 7.36 1.87 14.16
CA TYR A 113 7.43 2.92 13.15
C TYR A 113 6.29 2.76 12.15
N GLU A 114 5.80 3.89 11.66
CA GLU A 114 4.93 3.97 10.49
C GLU A 114 5.77 4.28 9.26
N ALA A 115 5.58 3.50 8.20
CA ALA A 115 6.21 3.72 6.91
C ALA A 115 5.16 3.76 5.80
N LYS A 116 5.39 4.62 4.80
CA LYS A 116 4.59 4.69 3.58
C LYS A 116 5.47 4.38 2.38
N VAL A 117 5.13 3.35 1.63
CA VAL A 117 5.87 2.95 0.42
C VAL A 117 4.94 2.99 -0.76
N TRP A 118 5.33 3.72 -1.80
CA TRP A 118 4.59 3.78 -3.05
C TRP A 118 5.25 2.89 -4.09
N GLU A 119 4.50 1.93 -4.61
CA GLU A 119 4.95 0.98 -5.62
C GLU A 119 4.16 1.11 -6.92
N LYS A 120 4.84 1.02 -8.06
CA LYS A 120 4.23 0.84 -9.38
C LYS A 120 4.94 -0.32 -10.07
N PRO A 121 4.37 -1.54 -10.00
CA PRO A 121 5.02 -2.73 -10.55
C PRO A 121 5.31 -2.62 -12.05
N TRP A 122 4.43 -1.96 -12.80
CA TRP A 122 4.59 -1.76 -14.26
C TRP A 122 5.71 -0.79 -14.67
N MET A 123 6.39 -0.14 -13.70
CA MET A 123 7.54 0.74 -13.93
C MET A 123 8.77 0.33 -13.12
N ASP A 124 8.73 -0.83 -12.44
CA ASP A 124 9.75 -1.25 -11.47
C ASP A 124 10.05 -0.19 -10.39
N PHE A 125 9.06 0.66 -10.11
CA PHE A 125 9.22 1.82 -9.25
C PHE A 125 8.77 1.50 -7.82
N LYS A 126 9.60 1.88 -6.85
CA LYS A 126 9.30 1.81 -5.42
C LYS A 126 10.00 2.97 -4.71
N GLU A 127 9.25 3.70 -3.90
CA GLU A 127 9.74 4.89 -3.20
C GLU A 127 9.21 4.96 -1.77
N LEU A 128 10.11 5.21 -0.82
CA LEU A 128 9.76 5.53 0.56
C LEU A 128 9.26 6.99 0.63
N GLN A 129 7.96 7.14 0.89
CA GLN A 129 7.30 8.44 1.01
C GLN A 129 7.45 9.02 2.43
N GLU A 130 7.27 8.19 3.44
CA GLU A 130 7.31 8.62 4.85
C GLU A 130 7.85 7.50 5.73
N PHE A 131 8.59 7.88 6.77
CA PHE A 131 9.08 6.98 7.81
C PHE A 131 9.19 7.74 9.12
N LYS A 132 8.38 7.38 10.12
CA LYS A 132 8.30 8.10 11.41
C LYS A 132 8.01 7.14 12.56
N PRO A 133 8.45 7.44 13.80
CA PRO A 133 8.07 6.63 14.95
C PRO A 133 6.55 6.69 15.17
N VAL A 134 5.97 5.61 15.69
CA VAL A 134 4.60 5.61 16.20
C VAL A 134 4.62 6.38 17.52
N ASP A 135 3.99 7.55 17.57
CA ASP A 135 3.84 8.29 18.81
C ASP A 135 3.00 7.47 19.80
N ALA A 136 3.57 7.17 20.97
CA ALA A 136 2.85 6.51 22.06
C ALA A 136 1.67 7.34 22.63
N SER A 137 1.45 8.56 22.13
CA SER A 137 0.44 9.50 22.62
C SER A 137 -0.92 9.39 21.92
N ALA A 138 -1.12 8.45 20.99
CA ALA A 138 -2.41 8.29 20.29
C ALA A 138 -3.49 7.53 21.09
N ASN A 139 -3.25 7.20 22.36
CA ASN A 139 -4.21 6.53 23.26
C ASN A 139 -4.31 7.23 24.63
N ALA A 140 -4.67 8.53 24.64
CA ALA A 140 -5.02 9.25 25.86
C ALA A 140 -6.46 9.79 25.77
#